data_AF-A0A1L9QY21-F1
#
_entry.id   AF-A0A1L9QY21-F1
#
_cell.length_a   1.000
_cell.length_b   1.000
_cell.length_c   1.000
_cell.angle_alpha   90.00
_cell.angle_beta   90.00
_cell.angle_gamma   90.00
#
_symmetry.space_group_name_H-M   'P 1'
#
loop_
_entity.id
_entity.type
_entity.pdbx_description
1 polymer ?
#
loop_
_entity_poly.entity_id
_entity_poly.type
_entity_poly.pdbx_seq_one_letter_code
_entity_poly.pdbx_strand_id
1 'polypeptide(L)'
;MKKILIYAAPFSYGPTGKALSLASHLKDDYNIDFVAYDTSWELIALDGMSISKQSQLIPLENLDDQTLLQYSLIISCSDLSLALRAKSLGIKSVMFDSVFWWRSPNIEDIISIDAYIVQDFLGVDHEIKLLGKQPCNLYKVGAVHR
;
A
#
# COMPACT_ATOMS: atom_id res chain seq x y z
N MET A 1 4.97 -7.71 19.20
CA MET A 1 5.04 -6.70 18.12
C MET A 1 4.27 -7.25 16.93
N LYS A 2 3.38 -6.46 16.31
CA LYS A 2 2.59 -6.93 15.16
C LYS A 2 3.42 -6.84 13.88
N LYS A 3 3.22 -7.79 12.96
CA LYS A 3 3.90 -7.81 11.66
C LYS A 3 2.99 -7.19 10.59
N ILE A 4 3.55 -6.30 9.78
CA ILE A 4 2.86 -5.68 8.65
C ILE A 4 3.68 -5.87 7.38
N LEU A 5 2.97 -5.95 6.25
CA LEU A 5 3.58 -6.02 4.94
C LEU A 5 3.30 -4.71 4.20
N ILE A 6 4.32 -4.09 3.63
CA ILE A 6 4.17 -2.95 2.74
C ILE A 6 4.62 -3.36 1.34
N TYR A 7 3.70 -3.32 0.39
CA TYR A 7 3.98 -3.62 -1.01
C TYR A 7 4.15 -2.34 -1.81
N ALA A 8 5.19 -2.26 -2.64
CA ALA A 8 5.39 -1.17 -3.58
C ALA A 8 5.33 -1.67 -5.03
N ALA A 9 4.30 -1.25 -5.77
CA ALA A 9 4.22 -1.49 -7.21
C ALA A 9 5.36 -0.78 -7.96
N PRO A 10 5.90 -1.34 -9.06
CA PRO A 10 7.00 -0.77 -9.84
C PRO A 10 6.54 0.36 -10.76
N PHE A 11 5.82 1.33 -10.22
CA PHE A 11 5.32 2.45 -10.96
C PHE A 11 6.15 3.69 -10.66
N SER A 12 7.29 3.81 -11.34
CA SER A 12 8.27 4.87 -11.06
C SER A 12 8.70 4.86 -9.57
N TYR A 13 9.12 6.01 -9.05
CA TYR A 13 9.57 6.17 -7.66
C TYR A 13 8.41 6.41 -6.67
N GLY A 14 7.18 6.63 -7.18
CA GLY A 14 6.05 7.09 -6.38
C GLY A 14 5.60 6.11 -5.29
N PRO A 15 5.24 4.86 -5.63
CA PRO A 15 4.85 3.84 -4.65
C PRO A 15 5.98 3.49 -3.68
N THR A 16 7.20 3.37 -4.19
CA THR A 16 8.39 3.04 -3.38
C THR A 16 8.71 4.12 -2.36
N GLY A 17 8.71 5.39 -2.78
CA GLY A 17 8.89 6.51 -1.85
C GLY A 17 7.85 6.49 -0.73
N LYS A 18 6.57 6.22 -1.06
CA LYS A 18 5.50 6.09 -0.06
C LYS A 18 5.71 4.91 0.87
N ALA A 19 6.03 3.74 0.34
CA ALA A 19 6.26 2.54 1.14
C ALA A 19 7.34 2.79 2.19
N LEU A 20 8.46 3.39 1.77
CA LEU A 20 9.55 3.74 2.66
C LEU A 20 9.17 4.86 3.66
N SER A 21 8.42 5.88 3.23
CA SER A 21 7.96 6.92 4.16
C SER A 21 7.01 6.38 5.22
N LEU A 22 6.02 5.58 4.83
CA LEU A 22 5.11 4.90 5.75
C LEU A 22 5.89 4.03 6.72
N ALA A 23 6.85 3.25 6.23
CA ALA A 23 7.67 2.41 7.08
C ALA A 23 8.48 3.22 8.10
N SER A 24 9.00 4.39 7.72
CA SER A 24 9.74 5.26 8.64
C SER A 24 8.90 5.77 9.82
N HIS A 25 7.60 6.00 9.60
CA HIS A 25 6.65 6.41 10.63
C HIS A 25 6.10 5.25 11.48
N LEU A 26 6.12 4.02 10.94
CA LEU A 26 5.53 2.84 11.58
C LEU A 26 6.55 1.94 12.27
N LYS A 27 7.86 2.16 12.07
CA LYS A 27 8.94 1.27 12.51
C LYS A 27 9.02 1.02 14.01
N ASP A 28 8.55 1.97 14.83
CA ASP A 28 8.64 1.86 16.29
C ASP A 28 7.51 0.98 16.86
N ASP A 29 6.40 0.84 16.12
CA ASP A 29 5.19 0.11 16.55
C ASP A 29 5.06 -1.27 15.88
N TYR A 30 5.65 -1.45 14.70
CA TYR A 30 5.44 -2.62 13.84
C TYR A 30 6.74 -3.23 13.34
N ASN A 31 6.76 -4.55 13.19
CA ASN A 31 7.77 -5.22 12.37
C ASN A 31 7.32 -5.17 10.91
N ILE A 32 8.15 -4.60 10.03
CA ILE A 32 7.76 -4.21 8.68
C ILE A 32 8.56 -4.99 7.66
N ASP A 33 7.87 -5.82 6.87
CA ASP A 33 8.44 -6.40 5.67
C ASP A 33 8.00 -5.65 4.43
N PHE A 34 8.85 -5.69 3.41
CA PHE A 34 8.57 -5.11 2.12
C PHE A 34 8.44 -6.18 1.04
N VAL A 35 7.54 -5.95 0.09
CA VAL A 35 7.55 -6.64 -1.19
C VAL A 35 7.61 -5.60 -2.30
N ALA A 36 8.47 -5.84 -3.26
CA ALA A 36 8.60 -5.05 -4.47
C ALA A 36 9.23 -5.91 -5.56
N TYR A 37 9.29 -5.40 -6.78
CA TYR A 37 10.07 -6.00 -7.87
C TYR A 37 10.69 -4.91 -8.75
N ASP A 38 11.60 -5.31 -9.64
CA ASP A 38 12.37 -4.44 -10.52
C ASP A 38 13.00 -3.24 -9.79
N THR A 39 12.87 -2.04 -10.35
CA THR A 39 13.44 -0.80 -9.81
C THR A 39 12.94 -0.47 -8.40
N SER A 40 11.72 -0.89 -8.04
CA SER A 40 11.19 -0.67 -6.69
C SER A 40 11.87 -1.55 -5.65
N TRP A 41 12.23 -2.79 -6.04
CA TRP A 41 13.03 -3.66 -5.20
C TRP A 41 14.42 -3.07 -4.95
N GLU A 42 15.11 -2.64 -6.00
CA GLU A 42 16.45 -2.05 -5.90
C GLU A 42 16.46 -0.85 -4.96
N LEU A 43 15.47 0.05 -5.09
CA LEU A 43 15.33 1.23 -4.24
C LEU A 43 15.05 0.89 -2.78
N ILE A 44 14.16 -0.08 -2.52
CA ILE A 44 13.89 -0.54 -1.16
C ILE A 44 15.12 -1.25 -0.58
N ALA A 45 15.88 -2.00 -1.37
CA ALA A 45 17.09 -2.66 -0.89
C ALA A 45 18.18 -1.66 -0.49
N LEU A 46 18.29 -0.54 -1.22
CA LEU A 46 19.24 0.53 -0.90
C LEU A 46 18.89 1.28 0.40
N ASP A 47 17.61 1.46 0.70
CA ASP A 47 17.16 2.43 1.71
C ASP A 47 16.33 1.81 2.85
N GLY A 48 15.64 0.70 2.59
CA GLY A 48 14.80 -0.03 3.55
C GLY A 48 15.59 -0.60 4.73
N MET A 49 16.87 -0.92 4.54
CA MET A 49 17.75 -1.35 5.64
C MET A 49 18.04 -0.25 6.67
N SER A 50 17.84 1.02 6.32
CA SER A 50 17.95 2.15 7.26
C SER A 50 16.71 2.32 8.15
N ILE A 51 15.57 1.74 7.74
CA ILE A 51 14.27 1.97 8.39
C ILE A 51 14.10 1.10 9.62
N SER A 52 14.48 -0.18 9.56
CA SER A 52 14.49 -1.06 10.73
C SER A 52 15.43 -2.22 10.54
N LYS A 53 16.16 -2.60 11.60
CA LYS A 53 17.01 -3.81 11.62
C LYS A 53 16.22 -5.10 11.44
N GLN A 54 14.91 -5.08 11.65
CA GLN A 54 14.04 -6.25 11.56
C GLN A 54 13.32 -6.37 10.21
N SER A 55 13.44 -5.36 9.36
CA SER A 55 12.79 -5.37 8.05
C SER A 55 13.38 -6.41 7.11
N GLN A 56 12.51 -7.15 6.44
CA GLN A 56 12.89 -8.09 5.40
C GLN A 56 12.30 -7.68 4.06
N LEU A 57 13.06 -7.90 2.98
CA LEU A 57 12.53 -7.86 1.62
C LEU A 57 12.11 -9.27 1.20
N ILE A 58 10.86 -9.42 0.76
CA ILE A 58 10.28 -10.68 0.34
C ILE A 58 10.11 -10.67 -1.18
N PRO A 59 10.75 -11.60 -1.89
CA PRO A 59 10.58 -11.73 -3.34
C PRO A 59 9.11 -11.98 -3.71
N LEU A 60 8.65 -11.41 -4.82
CA LEU A 60 7.25 -11.49 -5.24
C LEU A 60 6.76 -12.94 -5.45
N GLU A 61 7.64 -13.80 -5.94
CA GLU A 61 7.38 -15.23 -6.14
C GLU A 61 7.07 -15.99 -4.83
N ASN A 62 7.48 -15.42 -3.69
CA ASN A 62 7.19 -15.98 -2.37
C ASN A 62 5.92 -15.38 -1.75
N LEU A 63 5.19 -14.52 -2.46
CA LEU A 63 3.98 -13.87 -1.95
C LEU A 63 2.72 -14.72 -2.19
N ASP A 64 2.70 -15.91 -1.59
CA ASP A 64 1.54 -16.80 -1.58
C ASP A 64 0.55 -16.47 -0.43
N ASP A 65 -0.63 -17.10 -0.43
CA ASP A 65 -1.66 -16.83 0.59
C ASP A 65 -1.17 -17.19 2.00
N GLN A 66 -0.35 -18.23 2.13
CA GLN A 66 0.22 -18.65 3.42
C GLN A 66 1.18 -17.60 3.98
N THR A 67 1.95 -16.96 3.11
CA THR A 67 2.84 -15.85 3.47
C THR A 67 2.01 -14.64 3.88
N LEU A 68 0.96 -14.28 3.13
CA LEU A 68 0.08 -13.16 3.49
C LEU A 68 -0.57 -13.34 4.87
N LEU A 69 -0.99 -14.56 5.21
CA LEU A 69 -1.63 -14.88 6.50
C LEU A 69 -0.72 -14.68 7.72
N GLN A 70 0.59 -14.49 7.53
CA GLN A 70 1.51 -14.16 8.62
C GLN A 70 1.44 -12.70 9.06
N TYR A 71 0.75 -11.84 8.29
CA TYR A 71 0.67 -10.41 8.54
C TYR A 71 -0.66 -10.02 9.15
N SER A 72 -0.60 -9.07 10.07
CA SER A 72 -1.81 -8.50 10.70
C SER A 72 -2.44 -7.37 9.88
N LEU A 73 -1.66 -6.78 8.96
CA LEU A 73 -2.03 -5.69 8.09
C LEU A 73 -1.18 -5.74 6.82
N ILE A 74 -1.81 -5.53 5.67
CA ILE A 74 -1.15 -5.37 4.37
C ILE A 74 -1.47 -3.97 3.85
N ILE A 75 -0.42 -3.21 3.55
CA ILE A 75 -0.52 -1.89 2.92
C ILE A 75 0.00 -2.02 1.49
N SER A 76 -0.87 -1.85 0.51
CA SER A 76 -0.51 -1.87 -0.89
C SER A 76 -0.35 -0.46 -1.44
N CYS A 77 0.87 -0.10 -1.83
CA CYS A 77 1.15 1.15 -2.53
C CYS A 77 0.93 0.94 -4.03
N SER A 78 -0.18 1.47 -4.55
CA SER A 78 -0.57 1.46 -5.95
C SER A 78 -0.90 0.09 -6.58
N ASP A 79 -1.24 -0.95 -5.80
CA ASP A 79 -1.76 -2.23 -6.34
C ASP A 79 -3.04 -2.68 -5.63
N LEU A 80 -4.18 -2.41 -6.26
CA LEU A 80 -5.48 -2.74 -5.70
C LEU A 80 -5.70 -4.25 -5.59
N SER A 81 -5.13 -5.04 -6.50
CA SER A 81 -5.33 -6.49 -6.53
C SER A 81 -4.82 -7.17 -5.25
N LEU A 82 -3.67 -6.70 -4.74
CA LEU A 82 -3.11 -7.21 -3.50
C LEU A 82 -3.96 -6.83 -2.28
N ALA A 83 -4.50 -5.60 -2.24
CA ALA A 83 -5.36 -5.17 -1.14
C ALA A 83 -6.69 -5.95 -1.12
N LEU A 84 -7.27 -6.24 -2.29
CA LEU A 84 -8.44 -7.10 -2.45
C LEU A 84 -8.15 -8.54 -2.02
N ARG A 85 -7.02 -9.10 -2.44
CA ARG A 85 -6.58 -10.45 -2.06
C ARG A 85 -6.35 -10.58 -0.55
N ALA A 86 -5.69 -9.59 0.07
CA ALA A 86 -5.52 -9.56 1.52
C ALA A 86 -6.87 -9.60 2.25
N LYS A 87 -7.84 -8.82 1.76
CA LYS A 87 -9.18 -8.78 2.33
C LYS A 87 -9.91 -10.11 2.22
N SER A 88 -9.85 -10.78 1.06
CA SER A 88 -10.53 -12.06 0.86
C SER A 88 -9.99 -13.16 1.78
N LEU A 89 -8.73 -13.03 2.23
CA LEU A 89 -8.09 -13.89 3.23
C LEU A 89 -8.41 -13.49 4.69
N GLY A 90 -9.24 -12.47 4.91
CA GLY A 90 -9.59 -11.97 6.24
C GLY A 90 -8.51 -11.11 6.90
N ILE A 91 -7.49 -10.68 6.14
CA ILE A 91 -6.41 -9.82 6.62
C ILE A 91 -6.83 -8.36 6.46
N LYS A 92 -6.45 -7.50 7.41
CA LYS A 92 -6.68 -6.06 7.28
C LYS A 92 -5.91 -5.52 6.09
N SER A 93 -6.58 -4.80 5.20
CA SER A 93 -5.95 -4.29 3.98
C SER A 93 -6.17 -2.80 3.76
N VAL A 94 -5.08 -2.13 3.37
CA VAL A 94 -5.08 -0.72 3.02
C VAL A 94 -4.55 -0.58 1.60
N MET A 95 -5.29 0.14 0.77
CA MET A 95 -4.81 0.60 -0.53
C MET A 95 -4.31 2.04 -0.36
N PHE A 96 -3.08 2.31 -0.78
CA PHE A 96 -2.55 3.67 -0.91
C PHE A 96 -2.36 3.99 -2.39
N ASP A 97 -3.30 4.73 -2.97
CA ASP A 97 -3.33 5.06 -4.39
C ASP A 97 -2.75 6.43 -4.69
N SER A 98 -1.76 6.45 -5.58
CA SER A 98 -1.11 7.67 -6.08
C SER A 98 -1.66 8.13 -7.42
N VAL A 99 -2.43 7.28 -8.08
CA VAL A 99 -2.91 7.41 -9.45
C VAL A 99 -4.41 7.13 -9.53
N PHE A 100 -5.13 7.41 -8.45
CA PHE A 100 -6.58 7.21 -8.36
C PHE A 100 -7.33 7.85 -9.53
N TRP A 101 -6.90 9.05 -9.93
CA TRP A 101 -7.46 9.79 -11.06
C TRP A 101 -7.33 9.08 -12.41
N TRP A 102 -6.36 8.18 -12.55
CA TRP A 102 -6.09 7.43 -13.77
C TRP A 102 -6.65 6.01 -13.74
N ARG A 103 -6.66 5.38 -12.55
CA ARG A 103 -7.14 4.01 -12.37
C ARG A 103 -8.66 3.93 -12.35
N SER A 104 -9.35 4.97 -11.86
CA SER A 104 -10.81 5.05 -11.74
C SER A 104 -11.45 3.74 -11.25
N PRO A 105 -11.05 3.23 -10.06
CA PRO A 105 -11.60 2.00 -9.50
C PRO A 105 -13.11 2.14 -9.29
N ASN A 106 -13.83 1.02 -9.43
CA ASN A 106 -15.26 0.99 -9.11
C ASN A 106 -15.47 1.11 -7.58
N ILE A 107 -16.68 1.49 -7.19
CA ILE A 107 -17.01 1.70 -5.77
C ILE A 107 -16.99 0.39 -4.98
N GLU A 108 -17.32 -0.73 -5.61
CA GLU A 108 -17.35 -2.07 -5.02
C GLU A 108 -15.97 -2.49 -4.51
N ASP A 109 -14.93 -2.26 -5.32
CA ASP A 109 -13.55 -2.55 -4.96
C ASP A 109 -13.10 -1.65 -3.81
N ILE A 110 -13.47 -0.37 -3.84
CA ILE A 110 -13.13 0.58 -2.76
C ILE A 110 -13.73 0.12 -1.44
N ILE A 111 -15.05 -0.17 -1.39
CA ILE A 111 -15.72 -0.54 -0.13
C ILE A 111 -15.33 -1.93 0.39
N SER A 112 -14.77 -2.78 -0.47
CA SER A 112 -14.41 -4.13 -0.08
C SER A 112 -13.21 -4.16 0.87
N ILE A 113 -12.25 -3.24 0.75
CA ILE A 113 -11.04 -3.18 1.59
C ILE A 113 -11.26 -2.36 2.88
N ASP A 114 -10.35 -2.48 3.86
CA ASP A 114 -10.53 -1.80 5.15
C ASP A 114 -10.28 -0.28 5.08
N ALA A 115 -9.33 0.17 4.26
CA ALA A 115 -9.17 1.59 3.96
C ALA A 115 -8.60 1.82 2.55
N TYR A 116 -9.12 2.84 1.88
CA TYR A 116 -8.65 3.32 0.59
C TYR A 116 -8.13 4.75 0.74
N ILE A 117 -6.82 4.92 0.67
CA ILE A 117 -6.15 6.20 0.84
C ILE A 117 -5.75 6.71 -0.54
N VAL A 118 -6.23 7.88 -0.93
CA VAL A 118 -5.86 8.54 -2.18
C VAL A 118 -4.99 9.75 -1.89
N GLN A 119 -3.89 9.88 -2.62
CA GLN A 119 -3.07 11.09 -2.57
C GLN A 119 -3.78 12.21 -3.34
N ASP A 120 -3.91 13.38 -2.72
CA ASP A 120 -4.53 14.55 -3.34
C ASP A 120 -3.67 15.04 -4.51
N PHE A 121 -4.20 14.88 -5.71
CA PHE A 121 -3.56 15.26 -6.97
C PHE A 121 -4.63 15.79 -7.94
N LEU A 122 -4.18 16.45 -9.01
CA LEU A 122 -5.08 16.96 -10.04
C LEU A 122 -5.96 15.82 -10.59
N GLY A 123 -7.27 16.03 -10.61
CA GLY A 123 -8.26 15.07 -11.10
C GLY A 123 -8.87 14.15 -10.03
N VAL A 124 -8.28 14.02 -8.85
CA VAL A 124 -8.81 13.13 -7.79
C VAL A 124 -10.20 13.56 -7.33
N ASP A 125 -10.42 14.86 -7.11
CA ASP A 125 -11.75 15.38 -6.73
C ASP A 125 -12.81 15.15 -7.81
N HIS A 126 -12.41 15.09 -9.09
CA HIS A 126 -13.33 14.77 -10.18
C HIS A 126 -13.73 13.29 -10.12
N GLU A 127 -12.75 12.38 -10.04
CA GLU A 127 -13.02 10.94 -9.96
C GLU A 127 -13.81 10.55 -8.71
N ILE A 128 -13.53 11.16 -7.55
CA ILE A 128 -14.31 10.90 -6.33
C ILE A 128 -15.78 11.29 -6.53
N LYS A 129 -16.06 12.38 -7.27
CA LYS A 129 -17.44 12.77 -7.58
C LYS A 129 -18.13 11.78 -8.52
N LEU A 130 -17.39 11.16 -9.44
CA LEU A 130 -17.94 10.15 -10.36
C LEU A 130 -18.40 8.87 -9.64
N LEU A 131 -17.88 8.59 -8.44
CA LEU A 131 -18.39 7.51 -7.58
C LEU A 131 -19.83 7.74 -7.09
N GLY A 132 -20.37 8.95 -7.22
CA GLY A 132 -21.72 9.34 -6.80
C GLY A 132 -21.86 9.54 -5.29
N LYS A 133 -21.46 8.54 -4.49
CA LYS A 133 -21.39 8.62 -3.02
C LYS A 133 -19.98 8.31 -2.56
N GLN A 134 -19.41 9.21 -1.77
CA GLN A 134 -18.09 8.99 -1.18
C GLN A 134 -18.12 7.78 -0.23
N PRO A 135 -17.28 6.75 -0.46
CA PRO A 135 -17.15 5.62 0.45
C PRO A 135 -16.63 6.08 1.82
N CYS A 136 -17.17 5.50 2.90
CA CYS A 136 -16.78 5.88 4.27
C CYS A 136 -15.33 5.48 4.62
N ASN A 137 -14.79 4.51 3.89
CA ASN A 137 -13.42 4.03 4.02
C ASN A 137 -12.46 4.69 3.00
N LEU A 138 -12.91 5.69 2.24
CA LEU A 138 -12.07 6.45 1.33
C LEU A 138 -11.56 7.72 2.01
N TYR A 139 -10.24 7.87 2.07
CA TYR A 139 -9.54 8.97 2.70
C TYR A 139 -8.67 9.70 1.68
N LYS A 140 -8.87 11.00 1.53
CA LYS A 140 -7.98 11.85 0.72
C LYS A 140 -6.93 12.47 1.63
N VAL A 141 -5.65 12.32 1.27
CA VAL A 141 -4.51 12.82 2.06
C VAL A 141 -3.56 13.63 1.20
N GLY A 142 -2.81 14.55 1.82
CA GLY A 142 -1.73 15.27 1.15
C GLY A 142 -0.52 14.39 0.81
N ALA A 143 0.61 15.03 0.49
CA ALA A 143 1.86 14.32 0.29
C ALA A 143 2.34 13.63 1.58
N VAL A 144 2.88 12.41 1.45
CA VAL A 144 3.49 11.67 2.56
C VAL A 144 4.98 12.04 2.62
N HIS A 145 5.36 12.73 3.68
CA HIS A 145 6.74 13.14 3.93
C HIS A 145 7.43 12.15 4.88
N ARG A 146 8.76 12.04 4.76
CA ARG A 146 9.61 11.33 5.74
C ARG A 146 9.99 12.24 6.89
#